data_AF-A0AAV8X305-F1
#
_entry.id   AF-A0AAV8X305-F1
#
_cell.length_a   1.000
_cell.length_b   1.000
_cell.length_c   1.000
_cell.angle_alpha   90.00
_cell.angle_beta   90.00
_cell.angle_gamma   90.00
#
_symmetry.space_group_name_H-M   'P 1'
#
loop_
_entity.id
_entity.type
_entity.pdbx_description
1 polymer ?
#
loop_
_entity_poly.entity_id
_entity_poly.type
_entity_poly.pdbx_seq_one_letter_code
_entity_poly.pdbx_strand_id
1 'polypeptide(L)'
;MLDTVQQYVESNLLKTPFKNGRPGEDWFLNFSKRHKLSLKRAELLEASRAKQHRDPFIVYDFFDKLEIIMRENNLLNKSNCIWNCDETGFNHDSKEFELWLELGK
;
A
#
# COMPACT_ATOMS: atom_id res chain seq x y z
N MET A 1 6.63 9.49 6.75
CA MET A 1 8.00 9.31 6.18
C MET A 1 9.04 10.02 7.03
N LEU A 2 8.92 11.32 7.31
CA LEU A 2 9.82 12.02 8.24
C LEU A 2 9.85 11.38 9.63
N ASP A 3 8.68 11.00 10.18
CA ASP A 3 8.58 10.30 11.47
C ASP A 3 9.28 8.94 11.43
N THR A 4 9.11 8.20 10.33
CA THR A 4 9.74 6.90 10.11
C THR A 4 11.26 7.02 10.10
N VAL A 5 11.81 8.04 9.43
CA VAL A 5 13.25 8.27 9.39
C VAL A 5 13.77 8.71 10.76
N GLN A 6 13.02 9.54 11.49
CA GLN A 6 13.37 9.92 12.85
C GLN A 6 13.43 8.69 13.78
N GLN A 7 12.39 7.85 13.77
CA GLN A 7 12.36 6.60 14.55
C GLN A 7 13.51 5.67 14.20
N TYR A 8 13.86 5.57 12.92
CA TYR A 8 15.00 4.78 12.46
C TYR A 8 16.33 5.34 12.99
N VAL A 9 16.54 6.66 12.92
CA VAL A 9 17.72 7.34 13.45
C VAL A 9 17.85 7.12 14.96
N GLU A 10 16.76 7.26 15.70
CA GLU A 10 16.71 7.06 17.16
C GLU A 10 16.99 5.60 17.54
N SER A 11 16.34 4.66 16.86
CA SER A 11 16.46 3.22 17.15
C SER A 11 17.84 2.65 16.81
N ASN A 12 18.53 3.24 15.83
CA ASN A 12 19.87 2.84 15.41
C ASN A 12 20.98 3.75 15.98
N LEU A 13 20.65 4.68 16.87
CA LEU A 13 21.58 5.64 17.51
C LEU A 13 22.49 6.37 16.50
N LEU A 14 21.93 6.75 15.36
CA LEU A 14 22.70 7.36 14.28
C LEU A 14 23.03 8.82 14.61
N LYS A 15 24.32 9.17 14.54
CA LYS A 15 24.75 10.58 14.59
C LYS A 15 24.43 11.24 13.25
N THR A 16 23.46 12.15 13.26
CA THR A 16 23.01 12.87 12.06
C THR A 16 23.07 14.38 12.29
N PRO A 17 23.19 15.21 11.24
CA PRO A 17 23.09 16.67 11.35
C PRO A 17 21.65 17.16 11.58
N PHE A 18 20.69 16.24 11.71
CA PHE A 18 19.29 16.56 11.90
C PHE A 18 19.02 17.09 13.31
N LYS A 19 18.22 18.14 13.40
CA LYS A 19 17.75 18.65 14.70
C LYS A 19 16.86 17.58 15.34
N ASN A 20 17.26 17.09 16.52
CA ASN A 20 16.56 16.01 17.24
C ASN A 20 16.37 14.73 16.42
N GLY A 21 17.33 14.39 15.53
CA GLY A 21 17.24 13.19 14.69
C GLY A 21 16.17 13.24 13.60
N ARG A 22 15.43 14.36 13.47
CA ARG A 22 14.36 14.51 12.49
C ARG A 22 14.82 15.25 11.23
N PRO A 23 14.77 14.61 10.04
CA PRO A 23 15.05 15.32 8.79
C PRO A 23 13.99 16.38 8.49
N GLY A 24 14.40 17.46 7.82
CA GLY A 24 13.49 18.49 7.31
C GLY A 24 12.78 18.08 6.03
N GLU A 25 11.80 18.89 5.61
CA GLU A 25 11.03 18.67 4.38
C GLU A 25 11.92 18.75 3.12
N ASP A 26 12.87 19.69 3.08
CA ASP A 26 13.84 19.80 1.98
C ASP A 26 14.68 18.53 1.81
N TRP A 27 15.03 17.88 2.91
CA TRP A 27 15.75 16.62 2.86
C TRP A 27 14.89 15.53 2.20
N PHE A 28 13.61 15.47 2.52
CA PHE A 28 12.66 14.52 1.95
C PHE A 28 12.42 14.74 0.46
N LEU A 29 12.24 15.98 0.03
CA LEU A 29 12.08 16.33 -1.39
C LEU A 29 13.32 15.94 -2.20
N ASN A 30 14.50 16.29 -1.70
CA ASN A 30 15.76 15.94 -2.35
C ASN A 30 16.03 14.44 -2.34
N PHE A 31 15.70 13.75 -1.24
CA PHE A 31 15.79 12.29 -1.15
C PHE A 31 14.90 11.62 -2.20
N SER A 32 13.64 12.03 -2.29
CA SER A 32 12.68 11.50 -3.25
C SER A 32 13.15 11.73 -4.69
N LYS A 33 13.70 12.92 -4.99
CA LYS A 33 14.27 13.25 -6.31
C LYS A 33 15.48 12.39 -6.66
N ARG A 34 16.43 12.22 -5.73
CA ARG A 34 17.63 11.39 -5.94
C ARG A 34 17.30 9.93 -6.22
N HIS A 35 16.30 9.40 -5.51
CA HIS A 35 15.90 8.00 -5.62
C HIS A 35 14.73 7.77 -6.58
N LYS A 36 14.30 8.80 -7.34
CA LYS A 36 13.20 8.74 -8.31
C LYS A 36 11.92 8.14 -7.72
N LEU A 37 11.60 8.50 -6.48
CA LEU A 37 10.40 8.04 -5.79
C LEU A 37 9.19 8.83 -6.29
N SER A 38 8.11 8.13 -6.62
CA SER A 38 6.81 8.73 -6.86
C SER A 38 5.96 8.67 -5.60
N LEU A 39 5.20 9.74 -5.34
CA LEU A 39 4.19 9.73 -4.29
C LEU A 39 2.94 9.06 -4.84
N LYS A 40 2.61 7.87 -4.32
CA LYS A 40 1.33 7.22 -4.64
C LYS A 40 0.21 8.05 -4.00
N ARG A 41 -0.78 8.44 -4.80
CA ARG A 41 -2.02 9.03 -4.29
C ARG A 41 -2.68 8.01 -3.35
N ALA A 42 -3.09 8.45 -2.17
CA ALA A 42 -3.86 7.60 -1.28
C ALA A 42 -5.16 7.20 -1.99
N GLU A 43 -5.35 5.90 -2.18
CA GLU A 43 -6.61 5.35 -2.64
C GLU A 43 -7.62 5.44 -1.49
N LEU A 44 -8.84 5.88 -1.80
CA LEU A 44 -9.95 5.88 -0.84
C LEU A 44 -10.36 4.42 -0.62
N LEU A 45 -9.72 3.79 0.35
CA LEU A 45 -10.19 2.51 0.87
C LEU A 45 -11.33 2.77 1.86
N GLU A 46 -12.40 1.98 1.80
CA GLU A 46 -13.45 2.07 2.81
C GLU A 46 -12.84 1.92 4.22
N ALA A 47 -13.31 2.75 5.17
CA ALA A 47 -12.76 2.78 6.53
C ALA A 47 -12.81 1.42 7.23
N SER A 48 -13.85 0.63 6.94
CA SER A 48 -14.01 -0.76 7.38
C SER A 48 -12.87 -1.65 6.89
N ARG A 49 -12.60 -1.65 5.58
CA ARG A 49 -11.50 -2.38 4.94
C ARG A 49 -10.15 -1.94 5.49
N ALA A 50 -9.94 -0.63 5.63
CA ALA A 50 -8.69 -0.08 6.18
C ALA A 50 -8.43 -0.53 7.62
N LYS A 51 -9.49 -0.66 8.44
CA LYS A 51 -9.39 -1.13 9.82
C LYS A 51 -9.10 -2.64 9.89
N GLN A 52 -9.83 -3.44 9.11
CA GLN A 52 -9.68 -4.89 9.11
C GLN A 52 -8.30 -5.33 8.59
N HIS A 53 -7.78 -4.69 7.54
CA HIS A 53 -6.44 -4.98 7.01
C HIS A 53 -5.29 -4.68 7.97
N ARG A 54 -5.53 -3.88 9.01
CA ARG A 54 -4.52 -3.51 10.01
C ARG A 54 -4.61 -4.33 11.29
N ASP A 55 -5.66 -5.13 11.45
CA ASP A 55 -5.85 -5.96 12.64
C ASP A 55 -5.10 -7.29 12.45
N PRO A 56 -4.01 -7.54 13.21
CA PRO A 56 -3.24 -8.78 13.07
C PRO A 56 -4.09 -10.02 13.33
N PHE A 57 -5.11 -9.94 14.20
CA PHE A 57 -5.96 -11.07 14.50
C PHE A 57 -6.78 -11.49 13.28
N ILE A 58 -7.37 -10.52 12.58
CA ILE A 58 -8.16 -10.78 11.36
C ILE A 58 -7.26 -11.28 10.24
N VAL A 59 -6.09 -10.67 10.06
CA VAL A 59 -5.15 -11.05 9.00
C VAL A 59 -4.62 -12.47 9.22
N TYR A 60 -4.14 -12.79 10.42
CA TYR A 60 -3.61 -14.13 10.69
C TYR A 60 -4.69 -15.21 10.66
N ASP A 61 -5.86 -14.97 11.26
CA ASP A 61 -6.99 -15.91 11.20
C ASP A 61 -7.41 -16.24 9.76
N PHE A 62 -7.43 -15.24 8.87
CA PHE A 62 -7.70 -15.46 7.45
C PHE A 62 -6.66 -16.38 6.80
N PHE A 63 -5.36 -16.10 6.99
CA PHE A 63 -4.30 -16.89 6.36
C PHE A 63 -4.18 -18.30 6.95
N ASP A 64 -4.42 -18.48 8.24
CA ASP A 64 -4.47 -19.79 8.89
C ASP A 64 -5.58 -20.66 8.29
N LYS A 65 -6.78 -20.09 8.11
CA LYS A 65 -7.91 -20.77 7.45
C LYS A 65 -7.63 -21.07 5.98
N LEU A 66 -7.02 -20.14 5.27
CA LEU A 66 -6.64 -20.33 3.87
C LEU A 66 -5.65 -21.50 3.73
N GLU A 67 -4.66 -21.59 4.61
CA GLU A 67 -3.68 -22.68 4.61
C GLU A 67 -4.35 -24.04 4.79
N ILE A 68 -5.31 -24.16 5.72
CA ILE A 68 -6.07 -25.39 5.94
C ILE A 68 -6.78 -25.82 4.64
N ILE A 69 -7.54 -24.91 4.02
CA ILE A 69 -8.28 -25.17 2.79
C ILE A 69 -7.33 -25.58 1.65
N MET A 70 -6.19 -24.89 1.53
CA MET A 70 -5.19 -25.20 0.51
C MET A 70 -4.58 -26.59 0.70
N ARG A 71 -4.34 -27.01 1.94
CA ARG A 71 -3.84 -28.36 2.27
C ARG A 71 -4.88 -29.44 1.97
N GLU A 72 -6.11 -29.26 2.44
CA GLU A 72 -7.21 -30.20 2.24
C GLU A 72 -7.50 -30.46 0.75
N ASN A 73 -7.39 -29.42 -0.07
CA ASN A 73 -7.64 -29.51 -1.51
C ASN A 73 -6.39 -29.81 -2.34
N ASN A 74 -5.24 -30.06 -1.70
CA ASN A 74 -3.96 -30.30 -2.36
C ASN A 74 -3.60 -29.19 -3.39
N LEU A 75 -3.86 -27.94 -3.03
CA LEU A 75 -3.64 -26.74 -3.85
C LEU A 75 -2.32 -26.03 -3.51
N LEU A 76 -1.58 -26.50 -2.51
CA LEU A 76 -0.25 -25.97 -2.19
C LEU A 76 0.65 -26.04 -3.43
N ASN A 77 1.27 -24.91 -3.78
CA ASN A 77 2.12 -24.73 -4.96
C ASN A 77 1.43 -24.98 -6.33
N LYS A 78 0.09 -24.99 -6.38
CA LYS A 78 -0.69 -25.16 -7.62
C LYS A 78 -1.52 -23.91 -7.93
N SER A 79 -0.82 -22.78 -8.07
CA SER A 79 -1.47 -21.49 -8.37
C SER A 79 -2.25 -21.51 -9.69
N ASN A 80 -1.86 -22.34 -10.65
CA ASN A 80 -2.56 -22.56 -11.91
C ASN A 80 -3.97 -23.15 -11.76
N CYS A 81 -4.34 -23.62 -10.57
CA CYS A 81 -5.67 -24.14 -10.26
C CYS A 81 -6.57 -23.13 -9.51
N ILE A 82 -6.09 -21.91 -9.27
CA ILE A 82 -6.80 -20.87 -8.52
C ILE A 82 -7.15 -19.74 -9.47
N TRP A 83 -8.45 -19.57 -9.73
CA TRP A 83 -8.96 -18.57 -10.65
C TRP A 83 -9.49 -17.38 -9.85
N ASN A 84 -9.09 -16.17 -10.24
CA ASN A 84 -9.72 -14.97 -9.71
C ASN A 84 -11.13 -14.85 -10.31
N CYS A 85 -12.16 -14.83 -9.48
CA CYS A 85 -13.56 -14.67 -9.90
C CYS A 85 -14.06 -13.23 -9.72
N ASP A 86 -13.16 -12.27 -9.47
CA ASP A 86 -13.54 -10.88 -9.27
C ASP A 86 -13.88 -10.19 -10.61
N GLU A 87 -15.08 -9.62 -10.69
CA GLU A 87 -15.55 -8.85 -11.84
C GLU A 87 -14.97 -7.43 -11.79
N THR A 88 -13.79 -7.22 -12.37
CA THR A 88 -13.21 -5.87 -12.52
C THR A 88 -13.41 -5.37 -13.95
N GLY A 89 -14.58 -4.80 -14.23
CA GLY A 89 -14.93 -4.39 -15.60
C GLY A 89 -15.98 -3.28 -15.77
N PHE A 90 -16.48 -2.63 -14.69
CA PHE A 90 -17.35 -1.47 -14.84
C PHE A 90 -16.78 -0.29 -14.07
N ASN A 91 -16.08 0.57 -14.80
CA ASN A 91 -15.73 1.91 -14.34
C ASN A 91 -17.05 2.70 -14.25
N HIS A 92 -17.68 2.73 -13.08
CA HIS A 92 -18.79 3.64 -12.79
C HIS A 92 -18.31 5.05 -12.41
N ASP A 93 -17.02 5.34 -12.61
CA ASP A 93 -16.50 6.70 -12.51
C ASP A 93 -16.83 7.46 -13.81
N SER A 94 -17.81 8.36 -13.73
CA SER A 94 -18.15 9.33 -14.77
C SER A 94 -17.02 10.34 -15.09
N LYS A 95 -15.87 10.25 -14.40
CA LYS A 95 -14.74 11.18 -14.57
C LYS A 95 -14.00 11.02 -15.88
N GLU A 96 -14.02 9.83 -16.49
CA GLU A 96 -13.47 9.69 -17.85
C GLU A 96 -14.27 10.58 -18.83
N PHE A 97 -15.59 10.66 -18.67
CA PHE A 97 -16.46 11.42 -19.58
C PHE A 97 -16.25 12.95 -19.53
N GLU A 98 -15.94 13.53 -18.37
CA GLU A 98 -15.64 14.96 -18.24
C GLU A 98 -14.34 15.34 -18.95
N LEU A 99 -13.29 14.52 -18.85
CA LEU A 99 -12.00 14.80 -19.49
C LEU A 99 -12.09 14.74 -21.02
N TRP A 100 -12.93 13.86 -21.57
CA TRP A 100 -13.18 13.76 -23.03
C TRP A 100 -13.98 14.94 -23.58
N LEU A 101 -14.85 15.57 -22.76
CA LEU A 101 -15.59 16.78 -23.14
C LEU A 101 -14.72 18.04 -23.07
N GLU A 102 -13.80 18.13 -22.10
CA GLU A 102 -12.85 19.25 -21.98
C GLU A 102 -11.74 19.23 -23.04
N LEU A 103 -11.37 18.04 -23.55
CA LEU A 103 -10.32 17.86 -24.55
C LEU A 103 -10.83 17.81 -26.00
N GLY A 104 -12.07 18.27 -26.25
CA GLY A 104 -12.67 18.53 -27.56
C GLY A 104 -11.92 18.03 -28.79
N LYS A 105 -12.37 16.88 -29.32
CA LYS A 105 -12.32 16.59 -30.76
C LYS A 105 -13.65 16.95 -31.38
#